data_AF-A0A7C1BAT4-F1
#
_entry.id   AF-A0A7C1BAT4-F1
#
_cell.length_a   1.000
_cell.length_b   1.000
_cell.length_c   1.000
_cell.angle_alpha   90.00
_cell.angle_beta   90.00
_cell.angle_gamma   90.00
#
_symmetry.space_group_name_H-M   'P 1'
#
loop_
_entity.id
_entity.type
_entity.pdbx_description
1 polymer ?
#
loop_
_entity_poly.entity_id
_entity_poly.type
_entity_poly.pdbx_seq_one_letter_code
_entity_poly.pdbx_strand_id
1 'polypeptide(L)'
;MVVLLSKIFIILSIILVFWVIVLVSGTYLLEQADGWAGLYLVDWVTVVVVVLGVFTVLNIVFLFYPTTIQVSQEEKAEFIQGKRVYEYTYPEGERKGVFSKTYVPVDDKTLIRIKTLIISMDEDS
;
A
#
# COMPACT_ATOMS: atom_id res chain seq x y z
N MET A 1 0.24 5.85 -4.28
CA MET A 1 1.15 6.31 -3.20
C MET A 1 2.32 5.34 -3.00
N VAL A 2 2.06 4.06 -2.70
CA VAL A 2 3.11 3.03 -2.47
C VAL A 2 4.08 2.85 -3.66
N VAL A 3 3.58 2.88 -4.89
CA VAL A 3 4.42 2.76 -6.11
C VAL A 3 5.42 3.91 -6.25
N LEU A 4 5.03 5.13 -5.84
CA LEU A 4 5.88 6.31 -5.95
C LEU A 4 6.98 6.30 -4.88
N LEU A 5 6.64 5.86 -3.66
CA LEU A 5 7.59 5.63 -2.59
C LEU A 5 8.61 4.53 -2.96
N SER A 6 8.13 3.43 -3.57
CA SER A 6 8.99 2.33 -4.02
C SER A 6 9.98 2.77 -5.12
N LYS A 7 9.55 3.61 -6.06
CA LYS A 7 10.45 4.21 -7.08
C LYS A 7 11.54 5.08 -6.44
N ILE A 8 11.18 5.90 -5.46
CA ILE A 8 12.15 6.74 -4.73
C ILE A 8 13.18 5.87 -4.01
N PHE A 9 12.75 4.79 -3.36
CA PHE A 9 13.67 3.86 -2.69
C PHE A 9 14.66 3.21 -3.66
N ILE A 10 14.21 2.80 -4.85
CA ILE A 10 15.09 2.21 -5.87
C ILE A 10 16.14 3.22 -6.32
N ILE A 11 15.73 4.46 -6.64
CA ILE A 11 16.65 5.51 -7.06
C ILE A 11 17.68 5.81 -5.97
N LEU A 12 17.23 5.94 -4.71
CA LEU A 12 18.10 6.20 -3.58
C LEU A 12 19.09 5.07 -3.34
N SER A 13 18.67 3.81 -3.51
CA SER A 13 19.55 2.65 -3.42
C SER A 13 20.64 2.68 -4.49
N ILE A 14 20.30 3.05 -5.73
CA ILE A 14 21.29 3.17 -6.82
C ILE A 14 22.33 4.24 -6.47
N ILE A 15 21.87 5.39 -5.97
CA ILE A 15 22.76 6.48 -5.55
C ILE A 15 23.68 6.04 -4.40
N LEU A 16 23.15 5.31 -3.41
CA LEU A 16 23.94 4.79 -2.29
C LEU A 16 25.01 3.79 -2.73
N VAL A 17 24.67 2.86 -3.63
CA VAL A 17 25.63 1.90 -4.17
C VAL A 17 26.71 2.62 -4.99
N PHE A 18 26.30 3.58 -5.83
CA PHE A 18 27.24 4.41 -6.58
C PHE A 18 28.18 5.18 -5.65
N TRP A 19 27.67 5.72 -4.54
CA TRP A 19 28.48 6.40 -3.54
C TRP A 19 29.55 5.48 -2.94
N VAL A 20 29.21 4.24 -2.59
CA VAL A 20 30.19 3.25 -2.09
C VAL A 20 31.28 2.97 -3.12
N ILE A 21 30.92 2.87 -4.41
CA ILE A 21 31.90 2.68 -5.49
C ILE A 21 32.87 3.86 -5.56
N VAL A 22 32.38 5.09 -5.42
CA VAL A 22 33.22 6.30 -5.38
C VAL A 22 34.15 6.28 -4.18
N LEU A 23 33.66 5.89 -2.99
CA LEU A 23 34.47 5.80 -1.78
C LEU A 23 35.62 4.80 -1.94
N VAL A 24 35.30 3.58 -2.40
CA VAL A 24 36.28 2.52 -2.67
C VAL A 24 37.27 2.95 -3.74
N SER A 25 36.80 3.58 -4.80
CA SER A 25 37.68 4.09 -5.87
C SER A 25 38.62 5.17 -5.34
N GLY A 26 38.12 6.09 -4.52
CA GLY A 26 38.94 7.13 -3.90
C GLY A 26 40.05 6.57 -3.02
N THR A 27 39.73 5.62 -2.14
CA THR A 27 40.73 5.03 -1.23
C THR A 27 41.72 4.12 -1.95
N TYR A 28 41.28 3.28 -2.89
CA TYR A 28 42.15 2.27 -3.50
C TYR A 28 42.80 2.69 -4.81
N LEU A 29 42.16 3.54 -5.64
CA LEU A 29 42.71 3.96 -6.93
C LEU A 29 43.41 5.31 -6.86
N LEU A 30 42.91 6.22 -6.02
CA LEU A 30 43.50 7.56 -5.84
C LEU A 30 44.40 7.64 -4.60
N GLU A 31 44.62 6.53 -3.90
CA GLU A 31 45.41 6.44 -2.66
C GLU A 31 45.00 7.48 -1.60
N GLN A 32 43.72 7.89 -1.60
CA GLN A 32 43.22 8.84 -0.61
C GLN A 32 43.21 8.19 0.77
N ALA A 33 43.51 9.00 1.78
CA ALA A 33 43.51 8.55 3.17
C ALA A 33 42.13 7.98 3.54
N ASP A 34 42.13 6.88 4.29
CA ASP A 34 40.90 6.31 4.82
C ASP A 34 40.23 7.35 5.72
N GLY A 35 38.97 7.72 5.41
CA GLY A 35 38.31 8.86 6.05
C GLY A 35 38.25 10.17 5.25
N TRP A 36 38.79 10.22 4.02
CA TRP A 36 38.76 11.44 3.18
C TRP A 36 37.34 11.98 2.93
N ALA A 37 36.33 11.11 2.96
CA ALA A 37 34.93 11.45 2.82
C ALA A 37 34.21 11.68 4.17
N GLY A 38 34.95 12.04 5.22
CA GLY A 38 34.46 12.36 6.57
C GLY A 38 34.28 11.16 7.50
N LEU A 39 34.13 9.95 6.97
CA LEU A 39 34.03 8.69 7.72
C LEU A 39 34.92 7.62 7.09
N TYR A 40 35.35 6.64 7.90
CA TYR A 40 36.10 5.49 7.40
C TYR A 40 35.24 4.63 6.48
N LEU A 41 35.88 3.88 5.58
CA LEU A 41 35.19 3.04 4.60
C LEU A 41 34.24 2.04 5.28
N VAL A 42 34.68 1.44 6.40
CA VAL A 42 33.87 0.52 7.22
C VAL A 42 32.60 1.19 7.78
N ASP A 43 32.72 2.44 8.23
CA ASP A 43 31.59 3.18 8.78
C ASP A 43 30.57 3.50 7.68
N TRP A 44 31.04 3.90 6.50
CA TRP A 44 30.19 4.13 5.33
C TRP A 44 29.44 2.88 4.89
N VAL A 45 30.11 1.73 4.84
CA VAL A 45 29.46 0.45 4.53
C VAL A 45 28.40 0.12 5.58
N THR A 46 28.70 0.37 6.85
CA THR A 46 27.75 0.15 7.95
C THR A 46 26.51 1.04 7.80
N VAL A 47 26.69 2.33 7.51
CA VAL A 47 25.57 3.27 7.26
C VAL A 47 24.70 2.79 6.10
N VAL A 48 25.30 2.39 4.98
CA VAL A 48 24.57 1.90 3.80
C VAL A 48 23.74 0.67 4.15
N VAL A 49 24.32 -0.29 4.88
CA VAL A 49 23.62 -1.51 5.32
C VAL A 49 22.45 -1.17 6.24
N VAL A 50 22.64 -0.28 7.21
CA VAL A 50 21.56 0.16 8.13
C VAL A 50 20.43 0.83 7.37
N VAL A 51 20.75 1.75 6.45
CA VAL A 51 19.75 2.47 5.65
C VAL A 51 18.95 1.51 4.76
N LEU A 52 19.62 0.58 4.08
CA LEU A 52 18.95 -0.46 3.28
C LEU A 52 18.10 -1.40 4.15
N GLY A 53 18.56 -1.72 5.36
CA GLY A 53 17.80 -2.51 6.34
C GLY A 53 16.50 -1.82 6.73
N VAL A 54 16.56 -0.53 7.09
CA VAL A 54 15.38 0.28 7.43
C VAL A 54 14.41 0.35 6.25
N PHE A 55 14.91 0.56 5.02
CA PHE A 55 14.05 0.56 3.83
C PHE A 55 13.38 -0.78 3.60
N THR A 56 14.08 -1.88 3.83
CA THR A 56 13.51 -3.24 3.71
C THR A 56 12.36 -3.43 4.71
N VAL A 57 12.57 -3.05 5.97
CA VAL A 57 11.54 -3.14 7.01
C VAL A 57 10.33 -2.28 6.65
N LEU A 58 10.53 -1.04 6.22
CA LEU A 58 9.45 -0.16 5.78
C LEU A 58 8.68 -0.78 4.61
N ASN A 59 9.37 -1.32 3.61
CA ASN A 59 8.72 -1.97 2.47
C ASN A 59 7.83 -3.13 2.90
N ILE A 60 8.32 -3.97 3.82
CA ILE A 60 7.56 -5.09 4.40
C ILE A 60 6.32 -4.57 5.14
N VAL A 61 6.45 -3.56 5.99
CA VAL A 61 5.33 -2.95 6.72
C VAL A 61 4.28 -2.39 5.75
N PHE A 62 4.71 -1.68 4.70
CA PHE A 62 3.81 -1.15 3.66
C PHE A 62 3.14 -2.24 2.82
N LEU A 63 3.75 -3.42 2.69
CA LEU A 63 3.16 -4.56 1.98
C LEU A 63 2.03 -5.22 2.78
N PHE A 64 2.13 -5.23 4.11
CA PHE A 64 1.09 -5.76 5.01
C PHE A 64 -0.02 -4.76 5.38
N TYR A 65 0.22 -3.46 5.18
CA TYR A 65 -0.75 -2.40 5.47
C TYR A 65 -2.03 -2.43 4.59
N PRO A 66 -1.99 -2.70 3.26
CA PRO A 66 -3.20 -2.77 2.45
C PRO A 66 -4.04 -4.02 2.72
N THR A 67 -3.45 -5.11 3.20
CA THR A 67 -4.15 -6.37 3.47
C THR A 67 -4.99 -6.33 4.74
N THR A 68 -4.69 -5.44 5.69
CA THR A 68 -5.50 -5.31 6.91
C THR A 68 -6.74 -4.43 6.73
N ILE A 69 -6.78 -3.55 5.72
CA ILE A 69 -7.92 -2.64 5.49
C ILE A 69 -8.94 -3.24 4.51
N GLN A 70 -8.52 -4.10 3.56
CA GLN A 70 -9.44 -4.72 2.60
C GLN A 70 -10.10 -6.03 3.06
N VAL A 71 -9.65 -6.63 4.17
CA VAL A 71 -10.19 -7.91 4.67
C VAL A 71 -11.32 -7.72 5.70
N SER A 72 -11.71 -6.49 6.05
CA SER A 72 -12.82 -6.21 6.97
C SER A 72 -14.11 -5.71 6.28
N GLN A 73 -14.36 -6.13 5.04
CA GLN A 73 -15.70 -6.11 4.46
C GLN A 73 -16.19 -7.54 4.16
N GLU A 74 -15.87 -8.52 5.02
CA GLU A 74 -16.89 -9.52 5.28
C GLU A 74 -18.09 -8.76 5.87
N GLU A 75 -19.08 -8.50 5.01
CA GLU A 75 -20.39 -8.02 5.40
C GLU A 75 -20.81 -8.81 6.64
N LYS A 76 -20.79 -8.15 7.81
CA LYS A 76 -21.54 -8.64 8.97
C LYS A 76 -22.94 -8.87 8.43
N ALA A 77 -23.33 -10.14 8.32
CA ALA A 77 -24.66 -10.52 7.86
C ALA A 77 -25.68 -9.70 8.65
N GLU A 78 -26.27 -8.70 7.99
CA GLU A 78 -27.19 -7.80 8.63
C GLU A 78 -28.49 -8.60 8.78
N PHE A 79 -29.01 -8.69 10.00
CA PHE A 79 -30.27 -9.39 10.25
C PHE A 79 -31.39 -8.34 10.35
N ILE A 80 -32.31 -8.34 9.39
CA ILE A 80 -33.52 -7.51 9.44
C ILE A 80 -34.69 -8.43 9.77
N GLN A 81 -35.40 -8.15 10.86
CA GLN A 81 -36.56 -8.95 11.32
C GLN A 81 -36.24 -10.45 11.47
N GLY A 82 -35.03 -10.79 11.91
CA GLY A 82 -34.58 -12.18 12.08
C GLY A 82 -34.20 -12.91 10.79
N LYS A 83 -34.25 -12.24 9.62
CA LYS A 83 -33.85 -12.81 8.33
C LYS A 83 -32.43 -12.37 7.95
N ARG A 84 -31.63 -13.28 7.37
CA ARG A 84 -30.31 -12.96 6.80
C ARG A 84 -30.48 -12.06 5.58
N VAL A 85 -29.81 -10.91 5.60
CA VAL A 85 -29.78 -9.99 4.47
C VAL A 85 -28.52 -10.25 3.64
N TYR A 86 -28.71 -10.54 2.36
CA TYR A 86 -27.64 -10.51 1.36
C TYR A 86 -27.72 -9.21 0.58
N GLU A 87 -26.62 -8.49 0.47
CA GLU A 87 -26.57 -7.22 -0.23
C GLU A 87 -25.94 -7.40 -1.62
N TYR A 88 -26.60 -6.84 -2.64
CA TYR A 88 -26.12 -6.85 -4.02
C TYR A 88 -26.19 -5.43 -4.58
N THR A 89 -25.06 -4.90 -5.04
CA THR A 89 -24.97 -3.54 -5.58
C THR A 89 -24.78 -3.57 -7.09
N TYR A 90 -25.62 -2.83 -7.82
CA TYR A 90 -25.59 -2.73 -9.28
C TYR A 90 -25.55 -1.25 -9.73
N PRO A 91 -24.65 -0.86 -10.66
CA PRO A 91 -23.67 -1.72 -11.34
C PRO A 91 -22.45 -2.05 -10.46
N GLU A 92 -21.78 -3.16 -10.78
CA GLU A 92 -20.62 -3.65 -10.01
C GLU A 92 -19.46 -2.64 -10.04
N GLY A 93 -18.94 -2.26 -8.87
CA GLY A 93 -17.77 -1.36 -8.74
C GLY A 93 -18.10 0.09 -8.35
N GLU A 94 -19.36 0.50 -8.37
CA GLU A 94 -19.82 1.82 -7.93
C GLU A 94 -19.90 1.91 -6.40
N ARG A 95 -19.10 2.80 -5.79
CA ARG A 95 -19.05 2.99 -4.32
C ARG A 95 -19.72 4.29 -3.85
N LYS A 96 -20.03 5.21 -4.77
CA LYS A 96 -20.50 6.56 -4.48
C LYS A 96 -21.70 6.92 -5.35
N GLY A 97 -22.80 7.31 -4.73
CA GLY A 97 -24.02 7.70 -5.45
C GLY A 97 -25.28 7.50 -4.63
N VAL A 98 -26.40 7.91 -5.19
CA VAL A 98 -27.72 7.68 -4.60
C VAL A 98 -28.23 6.32 -5.07
N PHE A 99 -28.39 5.38 -4.15
CA PHE A 99 -28.87 4.03 -4.46
C PHE A 99 -30.32 3.83 -4.01
N SER A 100 -31.14 3.29 -4.90
CA SER A 100 -32.43 2.68 -4.55
C SER A 100 -32.17 1.38 -3.79
N LYS A 101 -32.85 1.17 -2.66
CA LYS A 101 -32.79 -0.09 -1.91
C LYS A 101 -34.10 -0.85 -2.12
N THR A 102 -34.04 -1.95 -2.85
CA THR A 102 -35.17 -2.86 -3.04
C THR A 102 -34.96 -4.11 -2.18
N TYR A 103 -35.96 -4.47 -1.38
CA TYR A 103 -35.92 -5.65 -0.52
C TYR A 103 -36.77 -6.76 -1.13
N VAL A 104 -36.14 -7.87 -1.51
CA VAL A 104 -36.80 -9.03 -2.09
C VAL A 104 -36.72 -10.18 -1.08
N PRO A 105 -37.83 -10.59 -0.46
CA PRO A 105 -37.84 -11.80 0.35
C PRO A 105 -37.69 -13.02 -0.57
N VAL A 106 -36.70 -13.87 -0.30
CA VAL A 106 -36.53 -15.15 -1.03
C VAL A 106 -37.18 -16.27 -0.26
N ASP A 107 -36.98 -16.29 1.06
CA ASP A 107 -37.52 -17.31 1.97
C ASP A 107 -37.95 -16.69 3.30
N ASP A 108 -38.52 -17.51 4.18
CA ASP A 108 -38.86 -17.13 5.56
C ASP A 108 -37.65 -16.70 6.39
N LYS A 109 -36.44 -17.04 5.94
CA LYS A 109 -35.17 -16.76 6.64
C LYS A 109 -34.22 -15.86 5.85
N THR A 110 -34.54 -15.51 4.61
CA THR A 110 -33.59 -14.86 3.68
C THR A 110 -34.22 -13.66 2.99
N LEU A 111 -33.51 -12.54 3.01
CA LEU A 111 -33.89 -11.28 2.37
C LEU A 111 -32.73 -10.83 1.47
N ILE A 112 -33.01 -10.47 0.22
CA ILE A 112 -32.02 -9.86 -0.67
C ILE A 112 -32.28 -8.36 -0.69
N ARG A 113 -31.25 -7.57 -0.42
CA ARG A 113 -31.24 -6.11 -0.61
C ARG A 113 -30.50 -5.82 -1.91
N ILE A 114 -31.23 -5.37 -2.92
CA ILE A 114 -30.68 -4.88 -4.18
C ILE A 114 -30.48 -3.37 -4.06
N LYS A 115 -29.23 -2.92 -4.16
CA LYS A 115 -28.85 -1.52 -4.30
C LYS A 115 -28.69 -1.20 -5.77
N THR A 116 -29.63 -0.46 -6.35
CA THR A 116 -29.55 0.01 -7.73
C THR A 116 -29.15 1.47 -7.75
N LEU A 117 -28.05 1.80 -8.43
CA LEU A 117 -27.62 3.18 -8.60
C LEU A 117 -28.68 3.97 -9.37
N ILE A 118 -29.19 5.05 -8.76
CA ILE A 118 -30.11 5.99 -9.40
C ILE A 118 -29.34 7.17 -9.98
N ILE A 119 -28.41 7.70 -9.19
CA ILE A 119 -27.58 8.86 -9.57
C ILE A 119 -26.14 8.53 -9.18
N SER A 120 -25.26 8.42 -10.18
CA SER A 120 -23.82 8.46 -9.94
C SER A 120 -23.48 9.86 -9.40
N MET A 121 -22.79 9.91 -8.27
CA MET A 121 -22.09 11.15 -7.93
C MET A 121 -20.80 11.10 -8.74
N ASP A 122 -20.86 11.57 -9.98
CA ASP A 122 -19.66 12.00 -10.67
C ASP A 122 -19.07 13.13 -9.83
N GLU A 123 -17.82 12.96 -9.39
CA GLU A 123 -17.03 14.08 -8.89
C GLU A 123 -16.89 15.06 -10.07
N ASP A 124 -17.78 16.05 -10.13
CA ASP A 124 -17.68 17.18 -11.03
C ASP A 124 -16.29 17.84 -10.84
N SER A 125 -15.51 17.78 -11.92
CA SER A 125 -14.40 18.66 -12.36
C SER A 125 -13.17 18.84 -11.46
#